data_AF-A0A7J6TT08-F1
#
_entry.id   AF-A0A7J6TT08-F1
#
_cell.length_a   1.000
_cell.length_b   1.000
_cell.length_c   1.000
_cell.angle_alpha   90.00
_cell.angle_beta   90.00
_cell.angle_gamma   90.00
#
_symmetry.space_group_name_H-M   'P 1'
#
loop_
_entity.id
_entity.type
_entity.pdbx_description
1 polymer ?
#
loop_
_entity_poly.entity_id
_entity_poly.type
_entity_poly.pdbx_seq_one_letter_code
_entity_poly.pdbx_strand_id
1 'polypeptide(L)'
;AVRSVLESITASPGKASGLTSPSASSSSSSTESESEESSSETIKNSKMEGLVMRALQTKYDNITRQINEDPLYFYDEVFSIDPIVSTIYPGASRTITVTFGPLSALQYSCSAYCSIVGSVERIPLTVHG
;
A
#
# COMPACT_ATOMS: atom_id res chain seq x y z
N ALA A 1 23.33 -25.82 16.23
CA ALA A 1 23.51 -24.63 17.09
C ALA A 1 22.76 -23.48 16.43
N VAL A 2 21.53 -23.18 16.88
CA VAL A 2 20.66 -22.17 16.25
C VAL A 2 20.99 -20.83 16.89
N ARG A 3 21.57 -19.90 16.11
CA ARG A 3 21.87 -18.53 16.57
C ARG A 3 20.63 -17.67 16.31
N SER A 4 19.97 -17.25 17.39
CA SER A 4 18.87 -16.28 17.37
C SER A 4 19.47 -14.87 17.39
N VAL A 5 19.20 -14.07 16.37
CA VAL A 5 19.55 -12.64 16.33
C VAL A 5 18.33 -11.86 16.80
N LEU A 6 18.47 -11.18 17.93
CA LEU A 6 17.47 -10.31 18.54
C LEU A 6 17.84 -8.86 18.18
N GLU A 7 17.15 -8.25 17.22
CA GLU A 7 17.21 -6.80 17.02
C GLU A 7 15.90 -6.16 17.51
N SER A 8 16.03 -5.36 18.56
CA SER A 8 14.93 -4.61 19.18
C SER A 8 14.82 -3.22 18.57
N ILE A 9 13.74 -2.95 17.84
CA ILE A 9 13.43 -1.61 17.33
C ILE A 9 12.56 -0.89 18.36
N THR A 10 13.07 0.21 18.92
CA THR A 10 12.35 1.07 19.87
C THR A 10 11.66 2.21 19.11
N ALA A 11 10.33 2.29 19.16
CA ALA A 11 9.55 3.39 18.58
C ALA A 11 9.00 4.33 19.68
N SER A 12 9.20 5.63 19.50
CA SER A 12 8.77 6.72 20.39
C SER A 12 7.38 7.24 20.00
N PRO A 13 6.52 7.70 20.94
CA PRO A 13 5.12 8.03 20.63
C PRO A 13 4.92 9.49 20.18
N GLY A 14 4.26 9.68 19.05
CA GLY A 14 3.86 10.98 18.50
C GLY A 14 2.37 11.05 18.17
N LYS A 15 1.60 11.63 19.11
CA LYS A 15 0.36 12.42 19.01
C LYS A 15 -0.73 12.10 17.96
N ALA A 16 -1.93 11.83 18.47
CA ALA A 16 -3.18 11.60 17.75
C ALA A 16 -3.95 12.88 17.33
N SER A 17 -4.56 12.82 16.15
CA SER A 17 -5.73 13.56 15.66
C SER A 17 -6.04 12.98 14.26
N GLY A 18 -7.24 12.73 13.76
CA GLY A 18 -8.62 13.05 14.09
C GLY A 18 -9.41 12.58 12.86
N LEU A 19 -10.66 12.16 13.07
CA LEU A 19 -11.55 11.55 12.08
C LEU A 19 -11.74 12.42 10.82
N THR A 20 -11.97 11.79 9.66
CA THR A 20 -13.21 11.95 8.86
C THR A 20 -13.18 11.00 7.64
N SER A 21 -14.30 10.32 7.42
CA SER A 21 -14.61 9.54 6.22
C SER A 21 -15.36 10.42 5.20
N PRO A 22 -15.02 10.42 3.91
CA PRO A 22 -15.79 11.17 2.92
C PRO A 22 -16.97 10.31 2.41
N SER A 23 -18.18 10.76 2.70
CA SER A 23 -19.41 10.33 2.03
C SER A 23 -19.48 10.95 0.64
N ALA A 24 -19.53 10.12 -0.40
CA ALA A 24 -19.76 10.58 -1.78
C ALA A 24 -21.26 10.79 -2.02
N SER A 25 -21.68 12.05 -2.12
CA SER A 25 -22.99 12.45 -2.65
C SER A 25 -22.78 13.14 -3.99
N SER A 26 -23.09 12.46 -5.09
CA SER A 26 -23.10 13.03 -6.43
C SER A 26 -24.47 13.65 -6.72
N SER A 27 -24.57 14.99 -6.67
CA SER A 27 -25.70 15.74 -7.20
C SER A 27 -25.33 16.31 -8.56
N SER A 28 -25.94 15.79 -9.63
CA SER A 28 -25.88 16.35 -10.98
C SER A 28 -26.94 17.43 -11.14
N SER A 29 -26.56 18.68 -11.39
CA SER A 29 -27.44 19.68 -11.99
C SER A 29 -26.85 20.14 -13.32
N SER A 30 -27.52 19.78 -14.41
CA SER A 30 -27.30 20.36 -15.73
C SER A 30 -27.92 21.75 -15.78
N THR A 31 -27.15 22.75 -16.22
CA THR A 31 -27.71 23.99 -16.74
C THR A 31 -26.94 24.36 -18.00
N GLU A 32 -27.62 24.33 -19.13
CA GLU A 32 -27.17 24.84 -20.42
C GLU A 32 -27.26 26.37 -20.43
N SER A 33 -26.27 27.03 -21.04
CA SER A 33 -26.41 28.37 -21.63
C SER A 33 -25.29 28.58 -22.64
N GLU A 34 -25.67 28.95 -23.86
CA GLU A 34 -24.82 29.16 -25.02
C GLU A 34 -24.40 30.64 -25.12
N SER A 35 -23.13 30.93 -25.47
CA SER A 35 -22.67 32.22 -26.02
C SER A 35 -21.23 32.13 -26.59
N GLU A 36 -21.11 32.27 -27.91
CA GLU A 36 -20.11 33.04 -28.70
C GLU A 36 -18.58 32.72 -28.65
N GLU A 37 -18.17 31.89 -29.62
CA GLU A 37 -17.08 31.99 -30.63
C GLU A 37 -15.72 32.73 -30.40
N SER A 38 -15.22 32.85 -29.17
CA SER A 38 -13.75 32.98 -28.95
C SER A 38 -13.24 32.25 -27.69
N SER A 39 -14.18 31.70 -26.90
CA SER A 39 -13.96 31.00 -25.63
C SER A 39 -14.07 29.46 -25.76
N SER A 40 -14.43 28.98 -26.96
CA SER A 40 -14.86 27.59 -27.18
C SER A 40 -13.74 26.56 -27.01
N GLU A 41 -12.49 26.92 -27.38
CA GLU A 41 -11.33 26.05 -27.16
C GLU A 41 -11.07 25.87 -25.66
N THR A 42 -11.02 26.94 -24.88
CA THR A 42 -10.78 26.87 -23.43
C THR A 42 -11.85 26.02 -22.69
N ILE A 43 -13.12 26.17 -23.04
CA ILE A 43 -14.22 25.40 -22.42
C ILE A 43 -14.17 23.92 -22.83
N LYS A 44 -13.91 23.62 -24.12
CA LYS A 44 -13.77 22.23 -24.60
C LYS A 44 -12.56 21.56 -23.96
N ASN A 45 -11.43 22.24 -23.88
CA ASN A 45 -10.22 21.76 -23.22
C ASN A 45 -10.49 21.45 -21.73
N SER A 46 -11.21 22.32 -21.00
CA SER A 46 -11.58 22.07 -19.60
C SER A 46 -12.49 20.83 -19.41
N LYS A 47 -13.42 20.60 -20.35
CA LYS A 47 -14.30 19.42 -20.33
C LYS A 47 -13.52 18.14 -20.62
N MET A 48 -12.59 18.20 -21.58
CA MET A 48 -11.70 17.08 -21.90
C MET A 48 -10.78 16.76 -20.71
N GLU A 49 -10.23 17.76 -20.04
CA GLU A 49 -9.44 17.59 -18.80
C GLU A 49 -10.26 16.89 -17.71
N GLY A 50 -11.52 17.29 -17.50
CA GLY A 50 -12.40 16.63 -16.53
C GLY A 50 -12.69 15.16 -16.86
N LEU A 51 -12.88 14.83 -18.15
CA LEU A 51 -13.07 13.44 -18.59
C LEU A 51 -11.79 12.61 -18.41
N VAL A 52 -10.63 13.18 -18.75
CA VAL A 52 -9.33 12.55 -18.56
C VAL A 52 -9.08 12.30 -17.07
N MET A 53 -9.35 13.28 -16.20
CA MET A 53 -9.21 13.13 -14.75
C MET A 53 -10.12 12.03 -14.18
N ARG A 54 -11.37 11.95 -14.65
CA ARG A 54 -12.30 10.88 -14.23
C ARG A 54 -11.82 9.49 -14.68
N ALA A 55 -11.32 9.38 -15.90
CA ALA A 55 -10.78 8.13 -16.42
C ALA A 55 -9.54 7.68 -15.62
N LEU A 56 -8.65 8.62 -15.27
CA LEU A 56 -7.50 8.36 -14.40
C LEU A 56 -7.93 7.92 -13.00
N GLN A 57 -8.86 8.64 -12.36
CA GLN A 57 -9.37 8.29 -11.03
C GLN A 57 -9.93 6.87 -11.02
N THR A 58 -10.81 6.55 -11.98
CA THR A 58 -11.41 5.22 -12.11
C THR A 58 -10.35 4.13 -12.28
N LYS A 59 -9.30 4.40 -13.06
CA LYS A 59 -8.17 3.47 -13.24
C LYS A 59 -7.42 3.26 -11.92
N TYR A 60 -7.08 4.32 -11.18
CA TYR A 60 -6.38 4.23 -9.91
C TYR A 60 -7.22 3.53 -8.83
N ASP A 61 -8.52 3.82 -8.77
CA ASP A 61 -9.45 3.16 -7.85
C ASP A 61 -9.52 1.66 -8.12
N ASN A 62 -9.61 1.26 -9.40
CA ASN A 62 -9.59 -0.15 -9.78
C ASN A 62 -8.28 -0.84 -9.38
N ILE A 63 -7.14 -0.22 -9.64
CA ILE A 63 -5.82 -0.77 -9.25
C ILE A 63 -5.74 -0.92 -7.72
N THR A 64 -6.15 0.09 -6.98
CA THR A 64 -6.10 0.09 -5.50
C THR A 64 -7.03 -0.98 -4.93
N ARG A 65 -8.23 -1.14 -5.52
CA ARG A 65 -9.17 -2.18 -5.15
C ARG A 65 -8.58 -3.58 -5.36
N GLN A 66 -7.96 -3.83 -6.51
CA GLN A 66 -7.34 -5.12 -6.80
C GLN A 66 -6.24 -5.47 -5.80
N ILE A 67 -5.39 -4.50 -5.42
CA ILE A 67 -4.36 -4.70 -4.39
C ILE A 67 -4.97 -4.98 -3.01
N ASN A 68 -6.10 -4.34 -2.67
CA ASN A 68 -6.77 -4.60 -1.39
C ASN A 68 -7.43 -6.00 -1.36
N GLU A 69 -7.88 -6.51 -2.51
CA GLU A 69 -8.44 -7.85 -2.64
C GLU A 69 -7.34 -8.94 -2.60
N ASP A 70 -6.18 -8.68 -3.23
CA ASP A 70 -4.99 -9.54 -3.19
C ASP A 70 -3.74 -8.72 -2.83
N PRO A 71 -3.34 -8.69 -1.54
CA PRO A 71 -2.27 -7.81 -1.04
C PRO A 71 -0.85 -8.13 -1.55
N LEU A 72 -0.68 -9.17 -2.38
CA LEU A 72 0.62 -9.60 -2.92
C LEU A 72 1.69 -9.70 -1.82
N TYR A 73 1.35 -10.41 -0.73
CA TYR A 73 2.29 -10.61 0.36
C TYR A 73 3.52 -11.40 -0.09
N PHE A 74 4.56 -11.38 0.75
CA PHE A 74 5.78 -12.12 0.52
C PHE A 74 5.48 -13.61 0.21
N TYR A 75 6.05 -14.09 -0.89
CA TYR A 75 5.94 -15.48 -1.31
C TYR A 75 7.30 -15.97 -1.81
N ASP A 76 7.73 -17.11 -1.29
CA ASP A 76 8.93 -17.82 -1.69
C ASP A 76 8.69 -19.32 -1.45
N GLU A 77 9.29 -20.19 -2.26
CA GLU A 77 9.10 -21.65 -2.16
C GLU A 77 9.97 -22.28 -1.07
N VAL A 78 11.04 -21.60 -0.67
CA VAL A 78 12.08 -22.07 0.25
C VAL A 78 11.97 -21.39 1.61
N PHE A 79 11.60 -20.10 1.62
CA PHE A 79 11.40 -19.33 2.83
C PHE A 79 9.93 -19.03 3.09
N SER A 80 9.43 -19.34 4.28
CA SER A 80 8.09 -18.92 4.70
C SER A 80 8.14 -18.04 5.94
N ILE A 81 7.26 -17.05 6.02
CA ILE A 81 7.19 -16.07 7.10
C ILE A 81 5.82 -16.14 7.77
N ASP A 82 5.79 -16.34 9.09
CA ASP A 82 4.56 -16.38 9.88
C ASP A 82 4.70 -15.59 11.20
N PRO A 83 3.79 -14.66 11.54
CA PRO A 83 2.66 -14.20 10.74
C PRO A 83 3.08 -13.22 9.63
N ILE A 84 2.41 -13.29 8.48
CA ILE A 84 2.69 -12.39 7.34
C ILE A 84 2.15 -10.96 7.54
N VAL A 85 1.08 -10.84 8.33
CA VAL A 85 0.49 -9.57 8.77
C VAL A 85 0.20 -9.65 10.26
N SER A 86 0.49 -8.57 10.97
CA SER A 86 0.10 -8.44 12.37
C SER A 86 -0.13 -6.98 12.74
N THR A 87 -0.84 -6.78 13.86
CA THR A 87 -1.01 -5.48 14.49
C THR A 87 -0.26 -5.50 15.83
N ILE A 88 0.51 -4.45 16.09
CA ILE A 88 1.29 -4.29 17.32
C ILE A 88 0.79 -3.04 18.05
N TYR A 89 0.53 -3.18 19.34
CA TYR A 89 0.11 -2.08 20.20
C TYR A 89 1.31 -1.36 20.81
N PRO A 90 1.16 -0.09 21.25
CA PRO A 90 2.22 0.62 21.96
C PRO A 90 2.74 -0.18 23.17
N GLY A 91 4.06 -0.32 23.26
CA GLY A 91 4.71 -1.09 24.33
C GLY A 91 4.65 -2.61 24.17
N ALA A 92 3.98 -3.13 23.14
CA ALA A 92 4.00 -4.54 22.81
C ALA A 92 5.15 -4.89 21.85
N SER A 93 5.60 -6.13 21.90
CA SER A 93 6.53 -6.72 20.94
C SER A 93 5.89 -7.92 20.26
N ARG A 94 6.26 -8.18 19.01
CA ARG A 94 5.78 -9.34 18.26
C ARG A 94 6.96 -10.12 17.67
N THR A 95 6.90 -11.44 17.80
CA THR A 95 7.85 -12.36 17.17
C THR A 95 7.29 -12.83 15.84
N ILE A 96 8.17 -12.85 14.83
CA ILE A 96 7.89 -13.39 13.49
C ILE A 96 8.83 -14.59 13.30
N THR A 97 8.30 -15.66 12.74
CA THR A 97 9.02 -16.90 12.48
C THR A 97 9.33 -16.99 10.99
N VAL A 98 10.60 -17.26 10.67
CA VAL A 98 11.04 -17.57 9.30
C VAL A 98 11.41 -19.04 9.23
N THR A 99 10.77 -19.80 8.35
CA THR A 99 11.07 -21.20 8.12
C THR A 99 11.87 -21.36 6.84
N PHE A 100 12.91 -22.18 6.87
CA PHE A 100 13.75 -22.50 5.73
C PHE A 100 13.59 -23.97 5.35
N GLY A 101 13.07 -24.24 4.16
CA GLY A 101 12.80 -25.57 3.61
C GLY A 101 13.41 -25.74 2.21
N PRO A 102 14.73 -25.91 2.09
CA PRO A 102 15.39 -26.02 0.80
C PRO A 102 15.02 -27.32 0.08
N LEU A 103 14.76 -27.23 -1.23
CA LEU A 103 14.48 -28.41 -2.07
C LEU A 103 15.76 -29.14 -2.49
N SER A 104 16.92 -28.49 -2.41
CA SER A 104 18.21 -29.03 -2.82
C SER A 104 19.35 -28.42 -2.01
N ALA A 105 20.52 -29.06 -2.02
CA ALA A 105 21.71 -28.56 -1.31
C ALA A 105 22.38 -27.42 -2.10
N LEU A 106 21.75 -26.25 -2.11
CA LEU A 106 22.24 -25.02 -2.72
C LEU A 106 22.33 -23.91 -1.67
N GLN A 107 22.93 -22.78 -2.06
CA GLN A 107 22.89 -21.56 -1.27
C GLN A 107 21.65 -20.75 -1.65
N TYR A 108 20.84 -20.38 -0.65
CA TYR A 108 19.63 -19.61 -0.84
C TYR A 108 19.75 -18.24 -0.20
N SER A 109 19.21 -17.23 -0.87
CA SER A 109 19.16 -15.85 -0.38
C SER A 109 17.85 -15.21 -0.79
N CYS A 110 17.19 -14.56 0.15
CA CYS A 110 15.93 -13.87 -0.12
C CYS A 110 15.85 -12.54 0.64
N SER A 111 15.12 -11.58 0.09
CA SER A 111 14.87 -10.27 0.69
C SER A 111 13.37 -10.01 0.77
N ALA A 112 12.87 -9.91 1.99
CA ALA A 112 11.50 -9.49 2.29
C ALA A 112 11.50 -8.02 2.75
N TYR A 113 10.35 -7.36 2.63
CA TYR A 113 10.19 -5.96 3.05
C TYR A 113 8.97 -5.84 3.98
N CYS A 114 9.19 -5.36 5.19
CA CYS A 114 8.14 -5.07 6.14
C CYS A 114 7.58 -3.66 5.88
N SER A 115 6.28 -3.58 5.63
CA SER A 115 5.54 -2.33 5.51
C SER A 115 4.82 -2.04 6.82
N ILE A 116 5.01 -0.83 7.35
CA ILE A 116 4.33 -0.36 8.55
C ILE A 116 3.40 0.79 8.13
N VAL A 117 2.14 0.71 8.53
CA VAL A 117 1.16 1.76 8.26
C VAL A 117 1.66 3.09 8.85
N GLY A 118 1.73 4.13 8.01
CA GLY A 118 2.24 5.44 8.39
C GLY A 118 3.75 5.62 8.21
N SER A 119 4.50 4.56 7.87
CA SER A 119 5.89 4.66 7.42
C SER A 119 5.95 4.71 5.90
N VAL A 120 6.75 5.64 5.36
CA VAL A 120 7.06 5.69 3.92
C VAL A 120 8.16 4.68 3.59
N GLU A 121 9.11 4.51 4.49
CA GLU A 121 10.22 3.58 4.33
C GLU A 121 9.81 2.17 4.79
N ARG A 122 10.14 1.18 3.96
CA ARG A 122 9.97 -0.24 4.29
C ARG A 122 11.23 -0.77 4.94
N ILE A 123 11.08 -1.60 5.95
CA ILE A 123 12.22 -2.21 6.64
C ILE A 123 12.63 -3.48 5.87
N PRO A 124 13.87 -3.57 5.36
CA PRO A 124 14.32 -4.78 4.67
C PRO A 124 14.66 -5.90 5.67
N LEU A 125 14.35 -7.13 5.28
CA LEU A 125 14.77 -8.36 5.97
C LEU A 125 15.45 -9.28 4.95
N THR A 126 16.76 -9.43 5.06
CA THR A 126 17.53 -10.36 4.20
C THR A 126 17.84 -11.63 4.96
N VAL A 127 17.52 -12.77 4.35
CA VAL A 127 17.68 -14.09 4.94
C VAL A 127 18.57 -14.94 4.03
N HIS A 128 19.47 -15.72 4.65
CA HIS A 128 20.39 -16.62 3.97
C HIS A 128 20.28 -18.02 4.58
N GLY A 129 20.35 -19.05 3.74
CA GLY A 129 20.19 -20.46 4.12
C GLY A 129 20.97 -21.41 3.23
#